data_AF-A0A1C7LNK6-F1
#
_entry.id   AF-A0A1C7LNK6-F1
#
_cell.length_a   1.000
_cell.length_b   1.000
_cell.length_c   1.000
_cell.angle_alpha   90.00
_cell.angle_beta   90.00
_cell.angle_gamma   90.00
#
_symmetry.space_group_name_H-M   'P 1'
#
loop_
_entity.id
_entity.type
_entity.pdbx_description
1 polymer ?
#
loop_
_entity_poly.entity_id
_entity_poly.type
_entity_poly.pdbx_seq_one_letter_code
_entity_poly.pdbx_strand_id
1 'polypeptide(L)'
;MQWPHRRYRFLYLGPLPHLLICLEYMRNHILNEKNYARKRFMVVKHVELENAQATFSFWARLLKDVVRLQKLLGPKSEFHANRDPVQLKASVVEVEQLMHSLPSGPLPEWEEDMKIAVKGIVR
;
A
#
# COMPACT_ATOMS: atom_id res chain seq x y z
N MET A 1 22.95 14.16 -15.04
CA MET A 1 21.50 14.31 -14.78
C MET A 1 21.29 15.60 -13.99
N GLN A 2 20.96 16.72 -14.65
CA GLN A 2 20.68 17.99 -13.96
C GLN A 2 19.27 17.90 -13.35
N TRP A 3 19.15 18.17 -12.05
CA TRP A 3 17.88 18.14 -11.31
C TRP A 3 17.38 19.58 -11.13
N PRO A 4 16.51 20.10 -12.01
CA PRO A 4 16.06 21.50 -11.95
C PRO A 4 15.19 21.82 -10.72
N HIS A 5 14.70 20.81 -9.99
CA HIS A 5 13.81 21.01 -8.83
C HIS A 5 14.26 20.20 -7.61
N ARG A 6 14.96 20.89 -6.69
CA ARG A 6 15.49 20.30 -5.44
C ARG A 6 14.39 19.68 -4.55
N ARG A 7 13.19 20.28 -4.49
CA ARG A 7 12.13 19.87 -3.56
C ARG A 7 11.61 18.45 -3.83
N TYR A 8 11.18 18.16 -5.05
CA TYR A 8 10.67 16.82 -5.38
C TYR A 8 11.74 15.74 -5.23
N ARG A 9 13.00 16.07 -5.52
CA ARG A 9 14.13 15.18 -5.27
C ARG A 9 14.25 14.78 -3.80
N PHE A 10 14.06 15.71 -2.85
CA PHE A 10 14.09 15.37 -1.43
C PHE A 10 12.93 14.46 -1.03
N LEU A 11 11.73 14.67 -1.58
CA LEU A 11 10.58 13.78 -1.35
C LEU A 11 10.86 12.37 -1.90
N TYR A 12 11.37 12.30 -3.12
CA TYR A 12 11.64 11.05 -3.83
C TYR A 12 12.77 10.23 -3.18
N LEU A 13 13.79 10.88 -2.62
CA LEU A 13 14.95 10.20 -2.01
C LEU A 13 14.82 9.98 -0.51
N GLY A 14 13.91 10.69 0.18
CA GLY A 14 13.72 10.61 1.62
C GLY A 14 12.45 9.85 1.99
N PRO A 15 11.29 10.53 2.08
CA PRO A 15 10.04 9.93 2.56
C PRO A 15 9.42 8.90 1.61
N LEU A 16 9.63 8.98 0.30
CA LEU A 16 9.04 8.01 -0.65
C LEU A 16 9.56 6.57 -0.44
N PRO A 17 10.87 6.32 -0.22
CA PRO A 17 11.36 5.00 0.18
C PRO A 17 10.61 4.36 1.36
N HIS A 18 10.31 5.14 2.41
CA HIS A 18 9.53 4.65 3.57
C HIS A 18 8.12 4.22 3.16
N LEU A 19 7.45 5.01 2.33
CA LEU A 19 6.14 4.64 1.77
C LEU A 19 6.18 3.32 0.96
N LEU A 20 7.24 3.12 0.17
CA LEU A 20 7.41 1.91 -0.63
C LEU A 20 7.67 0.67 0.25
N ILE A 21 8.40 0.84 1.35
CA ILE A 21 8.60 -0.19 2.36
C ILE A 21 7.26 -0.58 3.00
N CYS A 22 6.45 0.39 3.42
CA CYS A 22 5.09 0.13 3.93
C CYS A 22 4.28 -0.71 2.94
N LEU A 23 4.26 -0.30 1.66
CA LEU A 23 3.53 -1.02 0.61
C LEU A 23 4.02 -2.45 0.39
N GLU A 24 5.32 -2.70 0.49
CA GLU A 24 5.89 -4.05 0.37
C GLU A 24 5.50 -4.93 1.56
N TYR A 25 5.57 -4.40 2.78
CA TYR A 25 5.10 -5.14 3.94
C TYR A 25 3.59 -5.44 3.89
N MET A 26 2.78 -4.44 3.55
CA MET A 26 1.34 -4.62 3.36
C MET A 26 1.04 -5.69 2.31
N ARG A 27 1.73 -5.66 1.17
CA ARG A 27 1.57 -6.66 0.11
C ARG A 27 1.82 -8.06 0.64
N ASN A 28 2.90 -8.26 1.38
CA ASN A 28 3.27 -9.57 1.91
C ASN A 28 2.25 -10.08 2.93
N HIS A 29 1.80 -9.22 3.84
CA HIS A 29 0.74 -9.56 4.79
C HIS A 29 -0.58 -9.91 4.09
N ILE A 30 -1.07 -9.02 3.20
CA ILE A 30 -2.31 -9.25 2.45
C ILE A 30 -2.22 -10.53 1.61
N LEU A 31 -1.07 -10.83 1.01
CA LEU A 31 -0.87 -12.06 0.25
C LEU A 31 -0.99 -13.30 1.15
N ASN A 32 -0.40 -13.26 2.35
CA ASN A 32 -0.51 -14.35 3.33
C ASN A 32 -1.96 -14.56 3.79
N GLU A 33 -2.65 -13.48 4.18
CA GLU A 33 -4.05 -13.53 4.60
C GLU A 33 -4.98 -14.01 3.48
N LYS A 34 -4.77 -13.53 2.25
CA LYS A 34 -5.49 -14.01 1.07
C LYS A 34 -5.30 -15.51 0.87
N ASN A 35 -4.08 -16.01 1.02
CA ASN A 35 -3.77 -17.43 0.86
C ASN A 35 -4.44 -18.27 1.96
N TYR A 36 -4.47 -17.78 3.19
CA TYR A 36 -5.21 -18.42 4.28
C TYR A 36 -6.72 -18.44 4.00
N ALA A 37 -7.31 -17.30 3.63
CA ALA A 37 -8.71 -17.18 3.28
C ALA A 37 -9.10 -18.10 2.10
N ARG A 38 -8.22 -18.21 1.09
CA ARG A 38 -8.40 -19.14 -0.03
C ARG A 38 -8.45 -20.60 0.43
N LYS A 39 -7.52 -21.02 1.29
CA LYS A 39 -7.49 -22.38 1.84
C LYS A 39 -8.79 -22.66 2.62
N ARG A 40 -9.25 -21.73 3.45
CA ARG A 40 -10.52 -21.86 4.18
C ARG A 40 -11.69 -22.01 3.22
N PHE A 41 -11.80 -21.12 2.22
CA PHE A 41 -12.85 -21.16 1.21
C PHE A 41 -12.93 -22.51 0.47
N MET A 42 -11.80 -23.16 0.22
CA MET A 42 -11.77 -24.48 -0.44
C MET A 42 -12.27 -25.64 0.44
N VAL A 43 -12.34 -25.48 1.75
CA VAL A 43 -12.65 -26.58 2.70
C VAL A 43 -14.04 -26.44 3.32
N VAL A 44 -14.52 -25.23 3.57
CA VAL A 44 -15.81 -25.00 4.23
C VAL A 44 -17.00 -25.35 3.32
N LYS A 45 -18.14 -25.67 3.94
CA LYS A 45 -19.40 -26.03 3.25
C LYS A 45 -20.58 -25.25 3.82
N HIS A 46 -21.69 -25.25 3.09
CA HIS A 46 -22.97 -24.68 3.53
C HIS A 46 -22.84 -23.21 3.95
N VAL A 47 -23.39 -22.84 5.11
CA VAL A 47 -23.51 -21.45 5.60
C VAL A 47 -22.14 -20.74 5.72
N GLU A 48 -21.06 -21.46 5.99
CA GLU A 48 -19.72 -20.85 6.08
C GLU A 48 -19.12 -20.45 4.72
N LEU A 49 -19.66 -20.96 3.62
CA LEU A 49 -19.10 -20.75 2.28
C LEU A 49 -19.17 -19.27 1.86
N GLU A 50 -20.31 -18.62 2.10
CA GLU A 50 -20.51 -17.20 1.75
C GLU A 50 -19.55 -16.30 2.52
N ASN A 51 -19.41 -16.54 3.83
CA ASN A 51 -18.48 -15.80 4.68
C ASN A 51 -17.02 -16.00 4.25
N ALA A 52 -16.63 -17.23 3.92
CA ALA A 52 -15.28 -17.52 3.42
C ALA A 52 -15.03 -16.88 2.05
N GLN A 53 -16.03 -16.87 1.16
CA GLN A 53 -15.94 -16.22 -0.15
C GLN A 53 -15.80 -14.69 -0.02
N ALA A 54 -16.60 -14.08 0.86
CA ALA A 54 -16.54 -12.65 1.13
C ALA A 54 -15.16 -12.26 1.67
N THR A 55 -14.64 -13.02 2.64
CA THR A 55 -13.30 -12.82 3.21
C THR A 55 -12.21 -12.94 2.14
N PHE A 56 -12.25 -13.99 1.30
CA PHE A 56 -11.29 -14.14 0.21
C PHE A 56 -11.37 -12.98 -0.81
N SER A 57 -12.58 -12.55 -1.15
CA SER A 57 -12.80 -11.46 -2.11
C SER A 57 -12.30 -10.12 -1.59
N PHE A 58 -12.50 -9.85 -0.29
CA PHE A 58 -11.96 -8.69 0.40
C PHE A 58 -10.44 -8.62 0.28
N TRP A 59 -9.72 -9.67 0.68
CA TRP A 59 -8.26 -9.71 0.58
C TRP A 59 -7.76 -9.67 -0.87
N ALA A 60 -8.48 -10.28 -1.81
CA ALA A 60 -8.15 -10.22 -3.22
C ALA A 60 -8.27 -8.80 -3.79
N ARG A 61 -9.24 -8.00 -3.32
CA ARG A 61 -9.38 -6.58 -3.68
C ARG A 61 -8.24 -5.75 -3.10
N LEU A 62 -7.96 -5.87 -1.80
CA LEU A 62 -6.85 -5.16 -1.17
C LEU A 62 -5.50 -5.43 -1.86
N LEU A 63 -5.26 -6.69 -2.27
CA LEU A 63 -4.05 -7.04 -2.99
C LEU A 63 -3.93 -6.30 -4.33
N LYS A 64 -5.05 -6.13 -5.05
CA LYS A 64 -5.06 -5.37 -6.31
C LYS A 64 -4.72 -3.91 -6.05
N ASP A 65 -5.28 -3.33 -4.99
CA ASP A 65 -5.05 -1.93 -4.62
C ASP A 65 -3.58 -1.69 -4.23
N VAL A 66 -2.99 -2.53 -3.39
CA VAL A 66 -1.56 -2.46 -3.05
C VAL A 66 -0.68 -2.59 -4.28
N VAL A 67 -0.94 -3.60 -5.13
CA VAL A 67 -0.11 -3.83 -6.33
C VAL A 67 -0.22 -2.64 -7.30
N ARG A 68 -1.40 -2.03 -7.44
CA ARG A 68 -1.56 -0.80 -8.21
C ARG A 68 -0.73 0.34 -7.63
N LEU A 69 -0.81 0.58 -6.32
CA LEU A 69 -0.07 1.63 -5.63
C LEU A 69 1.45 1.43 -5.74
N GLN A 70 1.94 0.20 -5.57
CA GLN A 70 3.36 -0.14 -5.77
C GLN A 70 3.83 0.14 -7.20
N LYS A 71 3.01 -0.19 -8.21
CA LYS A 71 3.35 0.12 -9.61
C LYS A 71 3.34 1.62 -9.87
N LEU A 72 2.37 2.34 -9.32
CA LEU A 72 2.22 3.78 -9.49
C LEU A 72 3.37 4.56 -8.84
N LEU A 73 3.74 4.20 -7.62
CA LEU A 73 4.74 4.91 -6.80
C LEU A 73 6.15 4.32 -6.92
N GLY A 74 6.30 3.22 -7.65
CA GLY A 74 7.58 2.55 -7.82
C GLY A 74 8.60 3.42 -8.56
N PRO A 75 9.91 3.22 -8.32
CA PRO A 75 10.96 4.10 -8.82
C PRO A 75 11.08 4.15 -10.35
N LYS A 76 10.51 3.17 -11.06
CA LYS A 76 10.47 3.08 -12.52
C LYS A 76 9.15 3.61 -13.12
N SER A 77 8.23 4.10 -12.30
CA SER A 77 6.96 4.63 -12.74
C SER A 77 7.13 5.99 -13.42
N GLU A 78 6.41 6.19 -14.53
CA GLU A 78 6.31 7.49 -15.20
C GLU A 78 5.60 8.54 -14.32
N PHE A 79 4.91 8.12 -13.25
CA PHE A 79 4.31 9.02 -12.26
C PHE A 79 5.29 10.10 -11.77
N HIS A 80 6.56 9.72 -11.57
CA HIS A 80 7.56 10.66 -11.08
C HIS A 80 8.15 11.57 -12.16
N ALA A 81 7.85 11.35 -13.44
CA ALA A 81 8.25 12.25 -14.53
C ALA A 81 7.51 13.59 -14.44
N ASN A 82 6.23 13.55 -14.06
CA ASN A 82 5.38 14.73 -13.87
C ASN A 82 5.75 15.54 -12.62
N ARG A 83 6.39 14.89 -11.64
CA ARG A 83 6.88 15.51 -10.38
C ARG A 83 5.79 16.29 -9.63
N ASP A 84 4.56 15.83 -9.72
CA ASP A 84 3.40 16.51 -9.15
C ASP A 84 3.31 16.22 -7.63
N PRO A 85 3.59 17.21 -6.76
CA PRO A 85 3.54 17.00 -5.32
C PRO A 85 2.09 16.82 -4.83
N VAL A 86 1.09 17.35 -5.52
CA VAL A 86 -0.32 17.21 -5.13
C VAL A 86 -0.78 15.78 -5.36
N GLN A 87 -0.48 15.21 -6.53
CA GLN A 87 -0.76 13.80 -6.80
C GLN A 87 0.02 12.87 -5.87
N LEU A 88 1.29 13.19 -5.58
CA LEU A 88 2.07 12.38 -4.64
C LEU A 88 1.44 12.38 -3.24
N LYS A 89 0.98 13.54 -2.75
CA LYS A 89 0.23 13.63 -1.48
C LYS A 89 -1.04 12.79 -1.49
N ALA A 90 -1.83 12.87 -2.56
CA ALA A 90 -3.06 12.09 -2.69
C ALA A 90 -2.77 10.58 -2.64
N SER A 91 -1.72 10.12 -3.32
CA SER A 91 -1.30 8.72 -3.27
C SER A 91 -0.83 8.29 -1.87
N VAL A 92 -0.14 9.15 -1.11
CA VAL A 92 0.24 8.84 0.28
C VAL A 92 -0.98 8.68 1.17
N VAL A 93 -1.97 9.58 1.05
CA VAL A 93 -3.23 9.49 1.81
C VAL A 93 -3.98 8.21 1.44
N GLU A 94 -3.99 7.82 0.16
CA GLU A 94 -4.59 6.56 -0.28
C GLU A 94 -3.92 5.34 0.37
N VAL A 95 -2.58 5.33 0.47
CA VAL A 95 -1.85 4.26 1.18
C VAL A 95 -2.20 4.23 2.67
N GLU A 96 -2.33 5.40 3.31
CA GLU A 96 -2.68 5.51 4.75
C GLU A 96 -4.08 4.94 5.00
N GLN A 97 -5.05 5.31 4.17
CA GLN A 97 -6.42 4.78 4.26
C GLN A 97 -6.46 3.28 4.02
N LEU A 98 -5.73 2.78 3.04
CA LEU A 98 -5.62 1.35 2.77
C LEU A 98 -5.04 0.61 3.99
N MET A 99 -3.98 1.16 4.61
CA MET A 99 -3.37 0.59 5.80
C MET A 99 -4.37 0.50 6.97
N HIS A 100 -5.17 1.53 7.18
CA HIS A 100 -6.21 1.53 8.23
C HIS A 100 -7.44 0.68 7.91
N SER A 101 -7.63 0.27 6.65
CA SER A 101 -8.72 -0.64 6.25
C SER A 101 -8.46 -2.11 6.61
N LEU A 102 -7.25 -2.45 7.08
CA LEU A 102 -6.89 -3.80 7.43
C LEU A 102 -7.59 -4.26 8.72
N PRO A 103 -8.17 -5.47 8.77
CA PRO A 103 -8.91 -5.96 9.94
C PRO A 103 -8.09 -6.01 11.24
N SER A 104 -6.79 -6.29 11.15
CA SER A 104 -5.87 -6.33 12.28
C SER A 104 -5.23 -4.98 12.62
N GLY A 105 -5.57 -3.93 11.85
CA GLY A 105 -4.82 -2.68 11.84
C GLY A 105 -3.39 -2.82 11.29
N PRO A 106 -2.63 -1.72 11.24
CA PRO A 106 -1.22 -1.74 10.86
C PRO A 106 -0.37 -2.49 11.88
N LEU A 107 0.64 -3.21 11.39
CA LEU A 107 1.71 -3.69 12.26
C LEU A 107 2.57 -2.49 12.73
N PRO A 108 3.12 -2.51 13.96
CA PRO A 108 3.90 -1.39 14.49
C PRO A 108 5.05 -0.93 13.58
N GLU A 109 5.71 -1.90 12.94
CA GLU A 109 6.83 -1.67 12.01
C GLU A 109 6.41 -0.80 10.81
N TRP A 110 5.17 -0.94 10.32
CA TRP A 110 4.70 -0.17 9.17
C TRP A 110 4.31 1.24 9.57
N GLU A 111 3.86 1.40 10.81
CA GLU A 111 3.35 2.66 11.32
C GLU A 111 4.46 3.71 11.44
N GLU A 112 5.68 3.30 11.79
CA GLU A 112 6.84 4.19 11.84
C GLU A 112 7.25 4.71 10.45
N ASP A 113 7.41 3.81 9.49
CA ASP A 113 7.70 4.18 8.09
C ASP A 113 6.58 5.05 7.52
N MET A 114 5.32 4.73 7.81
CA MET A 114 4.18 5.51 7.32
C MET A 114 4.16 6.90 7.93
N LYS A 115 4.48 7.04 9.22
CA LYS A 115 4.62 8.36 9.89
C LYS A 115 5.70 9.21 9.21
N ILE A 116 6.84 8.62 8.85
CA ILE A 116 7.90 9.34 8.13
C ILE A 116 7.41 9.79 6.75
N ALA A 117 6.76 8.90 6.00
CA ALA A 117 6.21 9.21 4.67
C ALA A 117 5.17 10.35 4.72
N VAL A 118 4.19 10.24 5.62
CA VAL A 118 3.12 11.24 5.81
C VAL A 118 3.70 12.58 6.26
N LYS A 119 4.64 12.58 7.22
CA LYS A 119 5.30 13.80 7.71
C LYS A 119 6.16 14.47 6.64
N GLY A 120 6.80 13.70 5.77
CA GLY A 120 7.68 14.25 4.74
C GLY A 120 6.96 14.72 3.48
N ILE A 121 5.83 14.11 3.13
CA ILE A 121 5.13 14.37 1.87
C ILE A 121 3.85 15.18 2.08
N VAL A 122 3.04 14.82 3.08
CA VAL A 122 1.69 15.39 3.25
C VAL A 122 1.72 16.64 4.12
N ARG A 123 2.35 16.54 5.30
CA ARG A 123 2.46 17.60 6.32
C ARG A 123 3.65 18.51 6.03
#